data_AF-A0A3B0TSR6-F1
#
_entry.id   AF-A0A3B0TSR6-F1
#
_cell.length_a   1.000
_cell.length_b   1.000
_cell.length_c   1.000
_cell.angle_alpha   90.00
_cell.angle_beta   90.00
_cell.angle_gamma   90.00
#
_symmetry.space_group_name_H-M   'P 1'
#
loop_
_entity.id
_entity.type
_entity.pdbx_description
1 polymer ?
#
loop_
_entity_poly.entity_id
_entity_poly.type
_entity_poly.pdbx_seq_one_letter_code
_entity_poly.pdbx_strand_id
1 'polypeptide(L)'
;MPRAIICILDSVGIGGAPDAADFGDAGSNTVLHIAQKCAEGFCDIKGVRSGSLHVPNLDKLGLGAAVELSCGTIPPGMSNHPPAGVWGVGRQVSIGK
;
A
#
# COMPACT_ATOMS: atom_id res chain seq x y z
N MET A 1 16.95 10.07 20.24
CA MET A 1 17.29 10.22 18.80
C MET A 1 17.13 11.68 18.40
N PRO A 2 18.15 12.35 17.85
CA PRO A 2 18.07 13.79 17.55
C PRO A 2 17.49 14.13 16.17
N ARG A 3 17.27 13.14 15.28
CA ARG A 3 16.86 13.36 13.89
C ARG A 3 15.68 12.48 13.53
N ALA A 4 14.77 13.03 12.73
CA ALA A 4 13.71 12.30 12.04
C ALA A 4 13.91 12.43 10.53
N ILE A 5 13.62 11.36 9.78
CA ILE A 5 13.61 11.36 8.31
C ILE A 5 12.19 11.01 7.89
N ILE A 6 11.57 11.87 7.09
CA ILE A 6 10.22 11.70 6.59
C ILE A 6 10.31 11.46 5.08
N CYS A 7 9.86 10.29 4.63
CA CYS A 7 9.76 9.94 3.22
C CYS A 7 8.28 9.85 2.85
N ILE A 8 7.83 10.74 1.97
CA ILE A 8 6.47 10.71 1.43
C ILE A 8 6.53 10.01 0.08
N LEU A 9 5.81 8.88 -0.03
CA LEU A 9 5.58 8.21 -1.30
C LEU A 9 4.31 8.80 -1.91
N ASP A 10 4.49 9.78 -2.79
CA ASP A 10 3.38 10.51 -3.40
C ASP A 10 2.41 9.56 -4.10
N SER A 11 1.11 9.74 -3.87
CA SER A 11 -0.02 8.95 -4.39
C SER A 11 -0.05 7.44 -4.04
N VAL A 12 0.83 6.93 -3.18
CA VAL A 12 0.86 5.50 -2.78
C VAL A 12 -0.19 5.19 -1.71
N GLY A 13 -1.46 5.24 -2.10
CA GLY A 13 -2.60 4.93 -1.23
C GLY A 13 -2.76 3.43 -0.96
N ILE A 14 -3.20 3.09 0.25
CA ILE A 14 -3.36 1.70 0.72
C ILE A 14 -4.83 1.27 0.89
N GLY A 15 -5.75 2.04 0.31
CA GLY A 15 -7.20 1.85 0.40
C GLY A 15 -7.91 3.18 0.55
N GLY A 16 -9.13 3.29 0.02
CA GLY A 16 -9.96 4.48 0.14
C GLY A 16 -10.28 4.80 1.59
N ALA A 17 -10.31 6.09 1.92
CA ALA A 17 -10.78 6.56 3.22
C ALA A 17 -12.27 6.21 3.43
N PRO A 18 -12.78 6.21 4.68
CA PRO A 18 -14.19 5.90 4.95
C PRO A 18 -15.20 6.78 4.19
N ASP A 19 -14.81 8.00 3.85
CA ASP A 19 -15.57 9.01 3.09
C ASP A 19 -15.27 8.99 1.58
N ALA A 20 -14.50 8.02 1.06
CA ALA A 20 -14.11 7.97 -0.35
C ALA A 20 -15.29 8.03 -1.33
N ALA A 21 -16.46 7.52 -0.92
CA ALA A 21 -17.69 7.60 -1.73
C ALA A 21 -18.16 9.05 -1.96
N ASP A 22 -18.02 9.93 -0.98
CA ASP A 22 -18.41 11.35 -1.07
C ASP A 22 -17.57 12.10 -2.11
N PHE A 23 -16.39 11.54 -2.43
CA PHE A 23 -15.43 12.08 -3.38
C PHE A 23 -15.38 11.32 -4.72
N GLY A 24 -16.27 10.35 -4.93
CA GLY A 24 -16.32 9.53 -6.15
C GLY A 24 -15.21 8.47 -6.25
N ASP A 25 -14.49 8.19 -5.17
CA ASP A 25 -13.34 7.28 -5.13
C ASP A 25 -13.67 5.94 -4.43
N ALA A 26 -14.95 5.57 -4.37
CA ALA A 26 -15.39 4.32 -3.76
C ALA A 26 -14.65 3.12 -4.38
N GLY A 27 -14.07 2.27 -3.52
CA GLY A 27 -13.31 1.10 -3.95
C GLY A 27 -11.88 1.38 -4.45
N SER A 28 -11.39 2.62 -4.37
CA SER A 28 -9.99 2.93 -4.67
C SER A 28 -9.03 2.19 -3.74
N ASN A 29 -8.00 1.54 -4.29
CA ASN A 29 -6.90 0.97 -3.52
C ASN A 29 -5.65 0.82 -4.42
N THR A 30 -4.75 1.79 -4.35
CA THR A 30 -3.58 1.84 -5.25
C THR A 30 -2.65 0.65 -5.05
N VAL A 31 -2.16 0.41 -3.82
CA VAL A 31 -1.20 -0.68 -3.57
C VAL A 31 -1.82 -2.05 -3.85
N LEU A 32 -3.05 -2.30 -3.41
CA LEU A 32 -3.70 -3.60 -3.64
C LEU A 32 -3.90 -3.88 -5.13
N HIS A 33 -4.45 -2.92 -5.89
CA HIS A 33 -4.71 -3.11 -7.32
C HIS A 33 -3.42 -3.25 -8.12
N ILE A 34 -2.37 -2.51 -7.78
CA ILE A 34 -1.05 -2.72 -8.38
C ILE A 34 -0.54 -4.13 -8.08
N ALA A 35 -0.57 -4.57 -6.82
CA ALA A 35 -0.10 -5.89 -6.43
C ALA A 35 -0.86 -7.03 -7.14
N GLN A 36 -2.18 -6.89 -7.31
CA GLN A 36 -3.01 -7.82 -8.10
C GLN A 36 -2.59 -7.86 -9.57
N LYS A 37 -2.47 -6.70 -10.23
CA LYS A 37 -2.04 -6.63 -11.64
C LYS A 37 -0.64 -7.18 -11.86
N CYS A 38 0.25 -6.98 -10.89
CA CYS A 38 1.57 -7.58 -10.86
C CYS A 38 1.51 -9.12 -10.78
N ALA A 39 0.72 -9.65 -9.84
CA ALA A 39 0.59 -11.11 -9.67
C ALA A 39 -0.03 -11.80 -10.90
N GLU A 40 -0.90 -11.08 -11.62
CA GLU A 40 -1.49 -11.52 -12.90
C GLU A 40 -0.52 -11.39 -14.10
N GLY A 41 0.68 -10.83 -13.90
CA GLY A 41 1.70 -10.66 -14.95
C GLY A 41 1.47 -9.45 -15.87
N PHE A 42 0.45 -8.63 -15.64
CA PHE A 42 0.18 -7.42 -16.45
C PHE A 42 1.27 -6.36 -16.32
N CYS A 43 2.09 -6.43 -15.27
CA CYS A 43 3.18 -5.50 -15.02
C CYS A 43 4.57 -6.07 -15.37
N ASP A 44 4.62 -7.21 -16.05
CA ASP A 44 5.89 -7.84 -16.42
C ASP A 44 6.56 -7.06 -17.56
N ILE A 45 7.82 -6.72 -17.36
CA ILE A 45 8.64 -5.99 -18.33
C ILE A 45 9.96 -6.76 -18.46
N LYS A 46 10.20 -7.30 -19.65
CA LYS A 46 11.38 -8.14 -19.94
C LYS A 46 12.67 -7.43 -19.52
N GLY A 47 13.43 -8.08 -18.63
CA GLY A 47 14.71 -7.56 -18.13
C GLY A 47 14.60 -6.49 -17.04
N VAL A 48 13.40 -6.12 -16.61
CA VAL A 48 13.16 -5.09 -15.57
C VAL A 48 12.46 -5.69 -14.36
N ARG A 49 11.32 -6.38 -14.57
CA ARG A 49 10.57 -7.04 -13.50
C ARG A 49 9.66 -8.13 -14.03
N SER A 50 9.32 -9.07 -13.16
CA SER A 50 8.32 -10.11 -13.43
C SER A 50 7.66 -10.59 -12.15
N GLY A 51 6.39 -11.01 -12.24
CA GLY A 51 5.63 -11.57 -11.13
C GLY A 51 5.11 -10.51 -10.15
N SER A 52 4.82 -10.95 -8.92
CA SER A 52 4.23 -10.12 -7.86
C SER A 52 5.02 -8.84 -7.57
N LEU A 53 4.33 -7.83 -7.04
CA LEU A 53 4.97 -6.59 -6.61
C LEU A 53 6.00 -6.88 -5.50
N HIS A 54 7.29 -6.76 -5.82
CA HIS A 54 8.37 -7.13 -4.90
C HIS A 54 8.89 -5.92 -4.12
N VAL A 55 8.39 -5.74 -2.90
CA VAL A 55 8.79 -4.64 -2.00
C VAL A 55 9.18 -5.16 -0.60
N PRO A 56 10.16 -6.08 -0.51
CA PRO A 56 10.44 -6.83 0.72
C PRO A 56 10.86 -5.97 1.91
N ASN A 57 11.45 -4.79 1.66
CA ASN A 57 11.86 -3.89 2.73
C ASN A 57 10.67 -3.14 3.33
N LEU A 58 9.72 -2.70 2.50
CA LEU A 58 8.50 -2.04 2.99
C LEU A 58 7.55 -3.04 3.64
N ASP A 59 7.45 -4.25 3.10
CA ASP A 59 6.65 -5.32 3.71
C ASP A 59 7.17 -5.69 5.10
N LYS A 60 8.51 -5.80 5.25
CA LYS A 60 9.14 -6.01 6.57
C LYS A 60 8.86 -4.90 7.57
N LEU A 61 8.59 -3.68 7.10
CA LEU A 61 8.25 -2.51 7.94
C LEU A 61 6.73 -2.39 8.19
N GLY A 62 5.90 -3.24 7.58
CA GLY A 62 4.46 -3.31 7.83
C GLY A 62 3.55 -2.86 6.69
N LEU A 63 4.03 -2.73 5.44
CA LEU A 63 3.18 -2.32 4.32
C LEU A 63 1.99 -3.27 4.08
N GLY A 64 2.22 -4.59 4.01
CA GLY A 64 1.13 -5.56 3.80
C GLY A 64 0.10 -5.53 4.93
N ALA A 65 0.57 -5.46 6.18
CA ALA A 65 -0.27 -5.32 7.36
C ALA A 65 -1.08 -4.02 7.38
N ALA A 66 -0.48 -2.89 6.96
CA ALA A 66 -1.18 -1.61 6.87
C ALA A 66 -2.28 -1.61 5.80
N VAL A 67 -2.04 -2.22 4.64
CA VAL A 67 -3.08 -2.38 3.61
C VAL A 67 -4.22 -3.24 4.13
N GLU A 68 -3.93 -4.38 4.76
CA GLU A 68 -4.95 -5.23 5.38
C GLU A 68 -5.76 -4.47 6.43
N LEU A 69 -5.10 -3.68 7.28
CA LEU A 69 -5.79 -2.84 8.27
C LEU A 69 -6.69 -1.79 7.62
N SER A 70 -6.31 -1.25 6.46
CA SER A 70 -7.08 -0.21 5.76
C SER A 70 -8.31 -0.76 5.04
N CYS A 71 -8.20 -1.93 4.39
CA CYS A 71 -9.24 -2.43 3.49
C CYS A 71 -9.62 -3.91 3.68
N GLY A 72 -9.08 -4.59 4.69
CA GLY A 72 -9.40 -5.98 5.02
C GLY A 72 -8.78 -7.04 4.10
N THR A 73 -7.85 -6.67 3.22
CA THR A 73 -7.22 -7.60 2.26
C THR A 73 -5.70 -7.46 2.27
N ILE A 74 -5.00 -8.59 2.36
CA ILE A 74 -3.54 -8.65 2.19
C ILE A 74 -3.20 -8.61 0.69
N PRO A 75 -2.34 -7.69 0.22
CA PRO A 75 -1.90 -7.67 -1.17
C PRO A 75 -1.16 -8.96 -1.58
N PRO A 76 -1.35 -9.46 -2.81
CA PRO A 76 -0.59 -10.61 -3.31
C PRO A 76 0.93 -10.40 -3.22
N GLY A 77 1.63 -11.36 -2.62
CA GLY A 77 3.09 -11.30 -2.45
C GLY A 77 3.58 -10.50 -1.25
N MET A 78 2.69 -10.09 -0.34
CA MET A 78 3.01 -9.40 0.93
C MET A 78 2.56 -10.21 2.16
N SER A 79 2.95 -9.75 3.36
CA SER A 79 2.64 -10.38 4.64
C SER A 79 2.00 -9.41 5.62
N ASN A 80 1.17 -9.93 6.53
CA ASN A 80 0.65 -9.19 7.68
C ASN A 80 1.41 -9.47 8.99
N HIS A 81 2.55 -10.16 8.92
CA HIS A 81 3.42 -10.44 10.06
C HIS A 81 4.77 -9.70 9.91
N PRO A 82 4.81 -8.36 10.00
CA PRO A 82 6.05 -7.62 9.84
C PRO A 82 6.99 -7.92 11.01
N PRO A 83 8.25 -8.30 10.75
CA PRO A 83 9.23 -8.59 11.79
C PRO A 83 9.84 -7.33 12.43
N ALA A 84 9.55 -6.14 11.89
CA ALA A 84 10.14 -4.88 12.36
C ALA A 84 9.23 -3.67 12.11
N GLY A 85 9.61 -2.53 12.70
CA GLY A 85 8.93 -1.25 12.53
C GLY A 85 7.69 -1.07 13.39
N VAL A 86 7.11 0.12 13.30
CA VAL A 86 5.77 0.44 13.82
C VAL A 86 4.98 0.97 12.63
N TRP A 87 3.79 0.44 12.42
CA TRP A 87 2.98 0.70 11.24
C TRP A 87 1.55 1.03 11.65
N GLY A 88 0.82 1.64 10.72
CA GLY A 88 -0.56 2.06 10.89
C GLY A 88 -1.10 2.70 9.61
N VAL A 89 -2.35 3.16 9.68
CA VAL A 89 -3.04 3.82 8.56
C VAL A 89 -3.36 5.25 8.96
N GLY A 90 -2.91 6.22 8.17
CA GLY A 90 -3.35 7.60 8.29
C GLY A 90 -4.70 7.80 7.60
N ARG A 91 -5.59 8.59 8.20
CA ARG A 91 -6.85 9.03 7.57
C ARG A 91 -6.81 10.53 7.40
N GLN A 92 -7.07 10.99 6.18
CA GLN A 92 -7.14 12.41 5.88
C GLN A 92 -8.38 13.01 6.56
N VAL A 93 -8.21 14.20 7.12
CA VAL A 93 -9.29 14.94 7.81
C VAL A 93 -9.64 16.23 7.06
N SER A 94 -8.70 16.76 6.29
CA SER A 94 -8.95 17.91 5.40
C SER A 94 -9.91 17.51 4.28
N ILE A 95 -10.76 18.44 3.83
CA ILE A 95 -11.80 18.25 2.80
C ILE A 95 -11.21 18.04 1.37
N GLY A 96 -9.88 17.97 1.25
CA GLY A 96 -9.18 17.70 -0.01
C GLY A 96 -8.82 16.22 -0.17
N LYS A 97 -8.04 15.92 -1.22
CA LYS A 97 -7.37 14.64 -1.46
C LYS A 97 -5.87 14.86 -1.43
#